data_AF-A0A8J2HE55-F1
#
_entry.id   AF-A0A8J2HE55-F1
#
_cell.length_a   1.000
_cell.length_b   1.000
_cell.length_c   1.000
_cell.angle_alpha   90.00
_cell.angle_beta   90.00
_cell.angle_gamma   90.00
#
_symmetry.space_group_name_H-M   'P 1'
#
loop_
_entity.id
_entity.type
_entity.pdbx_description
1 polymer ?
#
loop_
_entity_poly.entity_id
_entity_poly.type
_entity_poly.pdbx_seq_one_letter_code
_entity_poly.pdbx_strand_id
1 'polypeptide(L)'
;MTPPMERIQILELIEKDIINCLQSAGQVFVELSKEKSSVKQAEAQTHQFLKLLSTVESKLSEQINYLTQVSTGQPHEGSGYASQKVLQMAWHRLEHARSRVNELDRIKNKHLHGRSNIRSTQPLASATGASVQISTSNPNS
;
A
#
# COMPACT_ATOMS: atom_id res chain seq x y z
N MET A 1 14.03 -5.02 -8.61
CA MET A 1 13.20 -5.61 -7.54
C MET A 1 11.91 -6.10 -8.18
N THR A 2 11.78 -7.42 -8.30
CA THR A 2 10.62 -8.12 -8.88
C THR A 2 9.38 -7.81 -8.03
N PRO A 3 8.33 -7.18 -8.57
CA PRO A 3 7.13 -6.83 -7.80
C PRO A 3 6.49 -8.06 -7.14
N PRO A 4 5.79 -7.91 -5.99
CA PRO A 4 5.14 -9.02 -5.29
C PRO A 4 4.23 -9.88 -6.18
N MET A 5 3.57 -9.28 -7.17
CA MET A 5 2.74 -10.00 -8.15
C MET A 5 3.56 -10.89 -9.10
N GLU A 6 4.73 -10.44 -9.53
CA GLU A 6 5.61 -11.22 -10.39
C GLU A 6 6.26 -12.38 -9.60
N ARG A 7 6.48 -12.21 -8.28
CA ARG A 7 6.88 -13.31 -7.39
C ARG A 7 5.82 -14.40 -7.26
N ILE A 8 4.54 -14.03 -7.14
CA ILE A 8 3.43 -15.00 -7.13
C ILE A 8 3.37 -15.77 -8.45
N GLN A 9 3.50 -15.07 -9.58
CA GLN A 9 3.57 -15.73 -10.89
C GLN A 9 4.74 -16.71 -11.00
N ILE A 10 5.91 -16.39 -10.42
CA ILE A 10 7.03 -17.32 -10.38
C ILE A 10 6.68 -18.58 -9.58
N LEU A 11 5.94 -18.47 -8.47
CA LEU A 11 5.48 -19.64 -7.70
C LEU A 11 4.48 -20.49 -8.49
N GLU A 12 3.55 -19.88 -9.23
CA GLU A 12 2.65 -20.61 -10.15
C GLU A 12 3.42 -21.35 -11.25
N LEU A 13 4.48 -20.73 -11.79
CA LEU A 13 5.36 -21.38 -12.77
C LEU A 13 6.13 -22.56 -12.15
N ILE A 14 6.61 -22.42 -10.92
CA ILE A 14 7.25 -23.52 -10.18
C ILE A 14 6.27 -24.66 -9.96
N GLU A 15 5.02 -24.38 -9.57
CA GLU A 15 3.97 -25.40 -9.43
C GLU A 15 3.73 -26.15 -10.74
N LYS A 16 3.64 -25.43 -11.85
CA LYS A 16 3.52 -26.04 -13.18
C LYS A 16 4.73 -26.92 -13.52
N ASP A 17 5.95 -26.49 -13.19
CA ASP A 17 7.16 -27.29 -13.41
C ASP A 17 7.17 -28.56 -12.54
N ILE A 18 6.64 -28.51 -11.30
CA ILE A 18 6.46 -29.68 -10.44
C ILE A 18 5.48 -30.68 -11.06
N ILE A 19 4.33 -30.20 -11.57
CA ILE A 19 3.36 -31.06 -12.27
C ILE A 19 4.02 -31.75 -13.46
N ASN A 20 4.79 -31.02 -14.27
CA ASN A 20 5.51 -31.58 -15.41
C ASN A 20 6.56 -32.61 -14.98
N CYS A 21 7.25 -32.37 -13.85
CA CYS A 21 8.21 -33.31 -13.27
C CYS A 21 7.53 -34.65 -12.93
N LEU A 22 6.39 -34.60 -12.22
CA LEU A 22 5.60 -35.78 -11.88
C LEU A 22 5.07 -36.50 -13.12
N GLN A 23 4.66 -35.75 -14.15
CA GLN A 23 4.23 -36.34 -15.43
C GLN A 23 5.38 -37.10 -16.11
N SER A 24 6.58 -36.53 -16.21
CA SER A 24 7.76 -37.22 -16.77
C SER A 24 8.09 -38.50 -16.00
N ALA A 25 8.04 -38.47 -14.67
CA ALA A 25 8.22 -39.67 -13.86
C ALA A 25 7.13 -40.72 -14.10
N GLY A 26 5.87 -40.29 -14.20
CA GLY A 26 4.75 -41.17 -14.56
C GLY A 26 4.94 -41.84 -15.92
N GLN A 27 5.43 -41.10 -16.92
CA GLN A 27 5.74 -41.65 -18.24
C GLN A 27 6.86 -42.69 -18.21
N VAL A 28 7.87 -42.54 -17.33
CA VAL A 28 8.88 -43.59 -17.12
C VAL A 28 8.22 -44.87 -16.63
N PHE A 29 7.36 -44.80 -15.60
CA PHE A 29 6.68 -45.99 -15.08
C PHE A 29 5.75 -46.64 -16.09
N VAL A 30 5.02 -45.85 -16.88
CA VAL A 30 4.17 -46.37 -17.96
C VAL A 30 4.99 -47.02 -19.07
N GLU A 31 6.17 -46.49 -19.39
CA GLU A 31 7.06 -47.12 -20.37
C GLU A 31 7.64 -48.45 -19.86
N LEU A 32 8.05 -48.48 -18.59
CA LEU A 32 8.64 -49.66 -17.96
C LEU A 32 7.61 -50.77 -17.71
N SER A 33 6.32 -50.47 -17.65
CA SER A 33 5.25 -51.46 -17.48
C SER A 33 4.84 -52.19 -18.77
N LYS A 34 5.36 -51.77 -19.93
CA LYS A 34 5.07 -52.41 -21.23
C LYS A 34 5.81 -53.74 -21.36
N GLU A 35 5.17 -54.74 -22.00
CA GLU A 35 5.81 -56.03 -22.35
C GLU A 35 7.07 -55.88 -23.22
N LYS A 36 7.10 -54.86 -24.09
CA LYS A 36 8.29 -54.45 -24.85
C LYS A 36 8.61 -52.99 -24.56
N SER A 37 9.32 -52.75 -23.47
CA SER A 37 9.72 -51.41 -23.06
C SER A 37 10.86 -50.85 -23.94
N SER A 38 10.80 -49.55 -24.23
CA SER A 38 11.89 -48.82 -24.89
C SER A 38 12.79 -48.18 -23.84
N VAL A 39 13.96 -48.78 -23.61
CA VAL A 39 14.96 -48.25 -22.66
C VAL A 39 15.36 -46.81 -23.02
N LYS A 40 15.58 -46.52 -24.31
CA LYS A 40 15.90 -45.16 -24.77
C LYS A 40 14.83 -44.13 -24.40
N GLN A 41 13.56 -44.52 -24.48
CA GLN A 41 12.45 -43.63 -24.14
C GLN A 41 12.34 -43.42 -22.62
N ALA A 42 12.51 -44.48 -21.84
CA ALA A 42 12.57 -44.40 -20.38
C ALA A 42 13.75 -43.54 -19.89
N GLU A 43 14.93 -43.67 -20.51
CA GLU A 43 16.11 -42.85 -20.22
C GLU A 43 15.87 -41.37 -20.58
N ALA A 44 15.23 -41.09 -21.73
CA ALA A 44 14.90 -39.73 -22.12
C ALA A 44 13.95 -39.05 -21.13
N GLN A 45 12.89 -39.75 -20.70
CA GLN A 45 11.95 -39.25 -19.70
C GLN A 45 12.61 -39.07 -18.32
N THR A 46 13.53 -39.97 -17.95
CA THR A 46 14.33 -39.84 -16.73
C THR A 46 15.24 -38.61 -16.77
N HIS A 47 15.91 -38.35 -17.89
CA HIS A 47 16.73 -37.14 -18.05
C HIS A 47 15.89 -35.86 -17.98
N GLN A 48 14.71 -35.87 -18.60
CA GLN A 48 13.77 -34.75 -18.53
C GLN A 48 13.30 -34.50 -17.08
N PHE A 49 12.96 -35.56 -16.35
CA PHE A 49 12.63 -35.50 -14.92
C PHE A 49 13.76 -34.85 -14.11
N LEU A 50 14.99 -35.33 -14.24
CA LEU A 50 16.16 -34.81 -13.50
C LEU A 50 16.41 -33.33 -13.81
N LYS A 51 16.28 -32.93 -15.08
CA LYS A 51 16.45 -31.53 -15.50
C LYS A 51 15.37 -30.62 -14.89
N LEU A 52 14.10 -31.05 -14.93
CA LEU A 52 12.99 -30.30 -14.32
C LEU A 52 13.15 -30.20 -12.81
N LEU A 53 13.53 -31.30 -12.15
CA LEU A 53 13.75 -31.34 -10.72
C LEU A 53 14.85 -30.36 -10.28
N SER A 54 16.00 -30.36 -10.97
CA SER A 54 17.08 -29.41 -10.69
C SER A 54 16.65 -27.95 -10.90
N THR A 55 15.83 -27.70 -11.92
CA THR A 55 15.29 -26.35 -12.17
C THR A 55 14.35 -25.91 -11.06
N VAL A 56 13.44 -26.79 -10.62
CA VAL A 56 12.50 -26.54 -9.52
C VAL A 56 13.26 -26.27 -8.21
N GLU A 57 14.25 -27.09 -7.89
CA GLU A 57 15.08 -26.93 -6.69
C GLU A 57 15.81 -25.60 -6.67
N SER A 58 16.43 -25.21 -7.79
CA SER A 58 17.12 -23.92 -7.92
C SER A 58 16.16 -22.75 -7.73
N LYS A 59 15.00 -22.78 -8.40
CA LYS A 59 14.00 -21.71 -8.31
C LYS A 59 13.40 -21.58 -6.91
N LEU A 60 13.07 -22.70 -6.27
CA LEU A 60 12.56 -22.72 -4.89
C LEU A 60 13.60 -22.19 -3.90
N SER A 61 14.87 -22.59 -4.05
CA SER A 61 15.96 -22.09 -3.21
C SER A 61 16.10 -20.57 -3.32
N GLU A 62 15.97 -20.01 -4.53
CA GLU A 62 15.97 -18.56 -4.73
C GLU A 62 14.79 -17.88 -4.02
N GLN A 63 13.58 -18.44 -4.10
CA GLN A 63 12.41 -17.88 -3.39
C GLN A 63 12.55 -17.99 -1.87
N ILE A 64 13.10 -19.09 -1.36
CA ILE A 64 13.39 -19.26 0.08
C ILE A 64 14.41 -18.23 0.53
N ASN A 65 15.53 -18.09 -0.18
CA ASN A 65 16.57 -17.10 0.14
C ASN A 65 16.01 -15.68 0.13
N TYR A 66 15.17 -15.34 -0.86
CA TYR A 66 14.47 -14.07 -0.89
C TYR A 66 13.55 -13.90 0.32
N LEU A 67 12.70 -14.88 0.62
CA LEU A 67 11.79 -14.82 1.76
C LEU A 67 12.56 -14.65 3.07
N THR A 68 13.68 -15.35 3.24
CA THR A 68 14.60 -15.18 4.37
C THR A 68 15.15 -13.75 4.42
N GLN A 69 15.62 -13.19 3.30
CA GLN A 69 16.18 -11.84 3.24
C GLN A 69 15.16 -10.76 3.63
N VAL A 70 13.90 -10.88 3.16
CA VAL A 70 12.84 -9.92 3.47
C VAL A 70 12.23 -10.14 4.85
N SER A 71 12.15 -11.39 5.32
CA SER A 71 11.59 -11.73 6.65
C SER A 71 12.54 -11.46 7.80
N THR A 72 13.86 -11.46 7.55
CA THR A 72 14.90 -11.20 8.58
C THR A 72 15.32 -9.74 8.66
N GLY A 73 14.65 -8.84 7.93
CA GLY A 73 14.78 -7.39 8.13
C GLY A 73 16.10 -6.80 7.65
N GLN A 74 16.69 -7.32 6.57
CA GLN A 74 17.79 -6.59 5.92
C GLN A 74 17.32 -5.17 5.51
N PRO A 75 18.17 -4.12 5.60
CA PRO A 75 17.76 -2.71 5.69
C PRO A 75 16.97 -2.09 4.52
N HIS A 76 16.64 -2.84 3.48
CA HIS A 76 16.11 -2.31 2.21
C HIS A 76 14.58 -2.37 2.04
N GLU A 77 13.83 -3.00 2.96
CA GLU A 77 12.36 -3.02 2.86
C GLU A 77 11.63 -2.26 3.99
N GLY A 78 12.34 -1.92 5.08
CA GLY A 78 11.83 -0.97 6.10
C GLY A 78 11.84 0.49 5.65
N SER A 79 12.53 0.83 4.55
CA SER A 79 12.70 2.21 4.08
C SER A 79 11.92 2.52 2.81
N GLY A 80 11.80 1.60 1.84
CA GLY A 80 11.11 1.83 0.56
C GLY A 80 9.58 1.91 0.66
N TYR A 81 8.92 0.80 1.02
CA TYR A 81 7.45 0.79 1.16
C TYR A 81 6.96 1.72 2.27
N ALA A 82 7.68 1.74 3.41
CA ALA A 82 7.35 2.65 4.50
C ALA A 82 7.46 4.11 4.07
N SER A 83 8.54 4.53 3.40
CA SER A 83 8.66 5.92 2.91
C SER A 83 7.63 6.25 1.85
N GLN A 84 7.32 5.33 0.94
CA GLN A 84 6.31 5.52 -0.10
C GLN A 84 4.90 5.64 0.49
N LYS A 85 4.56 4.83 1.50
CA LYS A 85 3.28 4.93 2.20
C LYS A 85 3.20 6.19 3.05
N VAL A 86 4.28 6.56 3.74
CA VAL A 86 4.38 7.82 4.49
C VAL A 86 4.18 9.01 3.54
N LEU A 87 4.81 9.00 2.37
CA LEU A 87 4.64 10.02 1.34
C LEU A 87 3.19 10.07 0.86
N GLN A 88 2.58 8.93 0.51
CA GLN A 88 1.18 8.87 0.09
C GLN A 88 0.24 9.44 1.15
N MET A 89 0.46 9.07 2.42
CA MET A 89 -0.31 9.59 3.54
C MET A 89 -0.09 11.09 3.75
N ALA A 90 1.14 11.59 3.56
CA ALA A 90 1.45 13.01 3.63
C ALA A 90 0.74 13.81 2.53
N TRP A 91 0.67 13.28 1.32
CA TRP A 91 -0.10 13.87 0.21
C TRP A 91 -1.60 13.98 0.54
N HIS A 92 -2.22 12.90 1.03
CA HIS A 92 -3.63 12.94 1.44
C HIS A 92 -3.87 13.94 2.58
N ARG A 93 -2.97 13.98 3.57
CA ARG A 93 -3.04 14.96 4.68
C ARG A 93 -2.91 16.39 4.17
N LEU A 94 -2.01 16.64 3.22
CA LEU A 94 -1.80 17.96 2.61
C LEU A 94 -3.04 18.42 1.84
N GLU A 95 -3.63 17.56 1.01
CA GLU A 95 -4.83 17.90 0.24
C GLU A 95 -6.03 18.18 1.17
N HIS A 96 -6.16 17.39 2.24
CA HIS A 96 -7.19 17.66 3.26
C HIS A 96 -6.98 19.01 3.94
N ALA A 97 -5.74 19.34 4.34
CA ALA A 97 -5.43 20.64 4.94
C ALA A 97 -5.73 21.79 3.96
N ARG A 98 -5.35 21.64 2.69
CA ARG A 98 -5.64 22.63 1.63
C ARG A 98 -7.14 22.84 1.45
N SER A 99 -7.93 21.77 1.42
CA SER A 99 -9.39 21.84 1.35
C SER A 99 -10.01 22.60 2.54
N ARG A 100 -9.51 22.36 3.77
CA ARG A 100 -9.95 23.08 4.97
C ARG A 100 -9.59 24.56 4.93
N VAL A 101 -8.38 24.92 4.50
CA VAL A 101 -7.96 26.32 4.36
C VAL A 101 -8.82 27.05 3.32
N ASN A 102 -9.05 26.43 2.16
CA ASN A 102 -9.91 27.02 1.12
C ASN A 102 -11.34 27.28 1.61
N GLU A 103 -11.90 26.38 2.41
CA GLU A 103 -13.23 26.57 3.00
C GLU A 103 -13.24 27.72 4.02
N LEU A 104 -12.22 27.82 4.86
CA LEU A 104 -12.09 28.94 5.80
C LEU A 104 -11.96 30.29 5.08
N ASP A 105 -11.22 30.34 3.98
CA ASP A 105 -11.07 31.56 3.19
C ASP A 105 -12.39 31.99 2.54
N ARG A 106 -13.18 31.03 2.06
CA ARG A 106 -14.56 31.27 1.60
C ARG A 106 -15.45 31.83 2.71
N ILE A 107 -15.40 31.24 3.91
CA ILE A 107 -16.18 31.70 5.07
C ILE A 107 -15.77 33.12 5.47
N LYS A 108 -14.46 33.39 5.57
CA LYS A 108 -13.92 34.72 5.85
C LYS A 108 -14.42 35.75 4.83
N ASN A 109 -14.34 35.44 3.54
CA ASN A 109 -14.82 36.33 2.50
C ASN A 109 -16.34 36.56 2.64
N LYS A 110 -17.16 35.53 2.89
CA LYS A 110 -18.59 35.72 3.15
C LYS A 110 -18.85 36.66 4.33
N HIS A 111 -18.13 36.50 5.45
CA HIS A 111 -18.28 37.38 6.61
C HIS A 111 -17.82 38.81 6.31
N LEU A 112 -16.75 39.01 5.55
CA LEU A 112 -16.27 40.34 5.18
C LEU A 112 -17.29 41.06 4.29
N HIS A 113 -17.85 40.38 3.28
CA HIS A 113 -18.88 40.92 2.40
C HIS A 113 -20.22 41.16 3.13
N GLY A 114 -20.60 40.27 4.07
CA GLY A 114 -21.79 40.45 4.91
C GLY A 114 -21.66 41.61 5.92
N ARG A 115 -20.44 41.87 6.41
CA ARG A 115 -20.16 42.96 7.36
C ARG A 115 -20.08 44.33 6.71
N SER A 116 -19.78 44.42 5.41
CA SER A 116 -19.88 45.66 4.63
C SER A 116 -21.34 46.12 4.40
N ASN A 117 -22.32 45.22 4.43
CA ASN A 117 -23.74 45.57 4.22
C ASN A 117 -24.46 46.08 5.49
N ILE A 118 -23.88 45.93 6.69
CA ILE A 118 -24.53 46.32 7.96
C ILE A 118 -24.08 47.72 8.43
N ARG A 119 -23.00 48.29 7.87
CA ARG A 119 -22.43 49.58 8.33
C ARG A 119 -22.99 50.83 7.64
N SER A 120 -24.01 50.71 6.79
CA SER A 120 -24.60 51.85 6.04
C SER A 120 -25.83 52.49 6.70
N THR A 121 -26.19 52.14 7.94
CA THR A 121 -27.30 52.82 8.65
C THR A 121 -26.95 53.16 10.10
N GLN A 122 -26.34 54.32 10.31
CA GLN A 122 -26.39 55.01 11.62
C GLN A 122 -26.66 56.51 11.38
N PRO A 123 -27.86 57.03 11.71
CA PRO A 123 -28.06 58.45 11.92
C PRO A 123 -27.64 58.85 13.34
N LEU A 124 -27.00 60.01 13.41
CA LEU A 124 -26.59 60.75 14.60
C LEU A 124 -27.84 61.32 15.31
N ALA A 125 -27.99 61.07 16.62
CA ALA A 125 -28.91 61.84 17.47
C ALA A 125 -28.32 62.03 18.88
N SER A 126 -28.28 63.29 19.27
CA SER A 126 -27.63 63.91 20.42
C SER A 126 -28.57 64.06 21.62
N ALA A 127 -27.99 63.88 22.83
CA ALA A 127 -28.36 64.46 24.14
C ALA A 127 -29.76 64.05 24.70
N THR A 128 -30.00 63.82 25.99
CA THR A 128 -29.62 64.51 27.24
C THR A 128 -30.04 63.64 28.44
N GLY A 129 -29.32 63.72 29.57
CA GLY A 129 -29.98 63.81 30.89
C GLY A 129 -29.80 62.66 31.91
N ALA A 130 -29.18 63.03 33.04
CA ALA A 130 -29.39 62.56 34.42
C ALA A 130 -28.71 61.26 34.94
N SER A 131 -27.51 61.48 35.49
CA SER A 131 -27.07 61.21 36.87
C SER A 131 -27.36 59.87 37.59
N VAL A 132 -26.25 59.24 38.00
CA VAL A 132 -25.94 58.65 39.34
C VAL A 132 -26.72 57.35 39.68
N GLN A 133 -26.08 56.20 39.95
CA GLN A 133 -25.20 55.98 41.11
C GLN A 133 -24.36 54.71 40.96
N ILE A 134 -23.10 54.81 41.38
CA ILE A 134 -22.09 53.76 41.44
C ILE A 134 -22.32 52.91 42.69
N SER A 135 -22.38 51.58 42.53
CA SER A 135 -22.12 50.63 43.60
C SER A 135 -21.14 49.58 43.11
N THR A 136 -19.92 49.70 43.62
CA THR A 136 -18.78 48.81 43.47
C THR A 136 -18.94 47.58 44.38
N SER A 137 -18.73 46.37 43.85
CA SER A 137 -18.08 45.32 44.64
C SER A 137 -17.43 44.28 43.74
N ASN A 138 -16.12 44.16 43.97
CA ASN A 138 -15.06 43.41 43.31
C ASN A 138 -15.27 41.88 43.30
N PRO A 139 -14.47 41.12 42.51
CA PRO A 139 -14.47 39.66 42.46
C PRO A 139 -13.44 39.06 43.42
N ASN A 140 -13.77 37.91 44.04
CA ASN A 140 -12.86 36.79 44.35
C ASN A 140 -13.50 35.84 45.37
N SER A 141 -13.63 34.56 45.00
CA SER A 141 -13.02 33.39 45.69
C SER A 141 -13.39 32.12 44.93
#